data_AF-W7J0M5-F1
#
_entry.id   AF-W7J0M5-F1
#
_cell.length_a   1.000
_cell.length_b   1.000
_cell.length_c   1.000
_cell.angle_alpha   90.00
_cell.angle_beta   90.00
_cell.angle_gamma   90.00
#
_symmetry.space_group_name_H-M   'P 1'
#
loop_
_entity.id
_entity.type
_entity.pdbx_description
1 polymer ?
#
loop_
_entity_poly.entity_id
_entity_poly.type
_entity_poly.pdbx_seq_one_letter_code
_entity_poly.pdbx_strand_id
1 'polypeptide(L)' 'MTDPGPLRVLVTVDDDGMGRLPDLVADLRAVGLSVDAVLEHVGVVTGSIDPAGVAGVRAVLGVEGIELERSDWGF' A
#
# COMPACT_ATOMS: atom_id res chain seq x y z
N MET A 1 8.83 24.26 1.51
CA MET A 1 7.64 23.47 1.18
C MET A 1 7.73 22.24 2.06
N THR A 2 6.93 22.15 3.12
CA THR A 2 6.96 20.99 4.02
C THR A 2 6.45 19.79 3.23
N ASP A 3 7.26 18.72 3.15
CA ASP A 3 6.82 17.46 2.57
C ASP A 3 5.59 17.00 3.37
N PRO A 4 4.41 16.80 2.75
CA PRO A 4 3.28 16.25 3.49
C PRO A 4 3.72 14.89 4.04
N GLY A 5 3.58 14.72 5.36
CA GLY A 5 3.98 13.49 6.03
C GLY A 5 3.36 12.24 5.38
N PRO A 6 3.89 11.05 5.70
CA PRO A 6 3.53 9.82 5.02
C PRO A 6 2.02 9.56 5.08
N LEU A 7 1.45 9.18 3.95
CA LEU A 7 0.04 8.86 3.80
C LEU A 7 -0.22 7.46 4.33
N ARG A 8 -1.32 7.27 5.06
CA ARG A 8 -1.83 5.94 5.39
C ARG A 8 -2.53 5.35 4.19
N VAL A 9 -2.26 4.08 3.91
CA VAL A 9 -2.77 3.39 2.72
C VAL A 9 -3.29 2.01 3.05
N LEU A 10 -4.27 1.60 2.25
CA LEU A 10 -4.78 0.24 2.16
C LEU A 10 -4.58 -0.23 0.73
N VAL A 11 -3.87 -1.34 0.54
CA VAL A 11 -3.58 -1.94 -0.75
C VAL A 11 -4.36 -3.23 -0.85
N THR A 12 -5.19 -3.33 -1.88
CA THR A 12 -5.93 -4.55 -2.23
C THR A 12 -5.14 -5.32 -3.27
N VAL A 13 -5.05 -6.63 -3.09
CA VAL A 13 -4.25 -7.56 -3.88
C VAL A 13 -5.19 -8.49 -4.65
N ASP A 14 -4.91 -8.72 -5.94
CA ASP A 14 -5.68 -9.65 -6.76
C ASP A 14 -5.33 -11.12 -6.48
N ASP A 15 -6.03 -12.05 -7.13
CA ASP A 15 -5.82 -13.50 -6.95
C ASP A 15 -4.39 -13.96 -7.32
N ASP A 16 -3.79 -13.35 -8.34
CA ASP A 16 -2.41 -13.67 -8.75
C ASP A 16 -1.41 -13.21 -7.70
N GLY A 17 -1.60 -12.00 -7.16
CA GLY A 17 -0.83 -11.43 -6.07
C GLY A 17 -0.98 -12.23 -4.79
N MET A 18 -2.18 -12.73 -4.49
CA MET A 18 -2.47 -13.61 -3.36
C MET A 18 -1.67 -14.93 -3.43
N GLY A 19 -1.49 -15.50 -4.61
CA GLY A 19 -0.67 -16.70 -4.82
C GLY A 19 0.83 -16.50 -4.53
N ARG A 20 1.30 -15.25 -4.46
CA ARG A 20 2.70 -14.86 -4.24
C ARG A 20 2.83 -13.72 -3.23
N LEU A 21 1.94 -13.69 -2.24
CA LEU A 21 1.79 -12.57 -1.31
C LEU A 21 3.09 -12.17 -0.60
N PRO A 22 3.97 -13.10 -0.15
CA PRO A 22 5.25 -12.72 0.45
C PRO A 22 6.17 -11.94 -0.50
N ASP A 23 6.22 -12.31 -1.78
CA ASP A 23 7.03 -11.62 -2.80
C ASP A 23 6.42 -10.26 -3.12
N LEU A 24 5.09 -10.19 -3.25
CA LEU A 24 4.38 -8.94 -3.47
C LEU A 24 4.60 -7.94 -2.32
N VAL A 25 4.58 -8.41 -1.06
CA VAL A 25 4.89 -7.57 0.10
C VAL A 25 6.34 -7.07 0.05
N ALA A 26 7.29 -7.86 -0.44
CA ALA A 26 8.66 -7.41 -0.65
C ALA A 26 8.74 -6.33 -1.75
N ASP A 27 8.03 -6.51 -2.86
CA ASP A 27 7.95 -5.53 -3.96
C ASP A 27 7.32 -4.21 -3.47
N LEU A 28 6.25 -4.28 -2.67
CA LEU A 28 5.63 -3.11 -2.04
C LEU A 28 6.61 -2.34 -1.14
N ARG A 29 7.41 -3.06 -0.34
CA ARG A 29 8.45 -2.43 0.49
C ARG A 29 9.55 -1.80 -0.35
N ALA A 30 9.94 -2.43 -1.46
CA ALA A 30 10.96 -1.92 -2.35
C ALA A 30 10.56 -0.60 -3.03
N VAL A 31 9.26 -0.37 -3.24
CA VAL A 31 8.72 0.90 -3.76
C VAL A 31 8.45 1.95 -2.67
N GLY A 32 8.79 1.65 -1.42
CA GLY A 32 8.75 2.60 -0.30
C GLY A 32 7.55 2.45 0.63
N LEU A 33 6.71 1.42 0.49
CA LEU A 33 5.64 1.15 1.45
C LEU A 33 6.22 0.62 2.77
N SER A 34 5.99 1.35 3.86
CA SER A 34 6.17 0.82 5.21
C SER A 34 4.94 0.00 5.58
N VAL A 35 5.07 -1.33 5.54
CA VAL A 35 3.96 -2.26 5.82
C VAL A 35 3.70 -2.35 7.32
N ASP A 36 2.46 -2.04 7.73
CA ASP A 36 1.97 -2.16 9.10
C ASP A 36 1.38 -3.55 9.35
N ALA A 37 0.51 -4.03 8.45
CA ALA A 37 -0.14 -5.33 8.57
C ALA A 37 -0.42 -5.96 7.19
N VAL A 38 -0.46 -7.29 7.18
CA VAL A 38 -0.89 -8.09 6.04
C VAL A 38 -2.07 -8.93 6.50
N LEU A 39 -3.24 -8.68 5.92
CA LEU A 39 -4.48 -9.41 6.17
C LEU A 39 -4.63 -10.47 5.08
N GLU A 40 -3.85 -11.54 5.22
CA GLU A 40 -3.64 -12.57 4.18
C GLU A 40 -4.93 -13.20 3.67
N HIS A 41 -5.94 -13.39 4.52
CA HIS A 41 -7.18 -14.09 4.15
C HIS A 41 -8.12 -13.24 3.28
N VAL A 42 -7.89 -11.93 3.22
CA VAL A 42 -8.73 -10.97 2.48
C VAL A 42 -7.94 -10.17 1.44
N GLY A 43 -6.65 -10.48 1.24
CA GLY A 43 -5.83 -9.83 0.22
C GLY A 43 -5.59 -8.34 0.47
N VAL A 44 -5.39 -7.94 1.73
CA VAL A 44 -5.16 -6.54 2.09
C VAL A 44 -3.81 -6.35 2.75
N VAL A 45 -3.06 -5.33 2.30
CA VAL A 45 -1.83 -4.85 2.94
C VAL A 45 -2.06 -3.41 3.40
N THR A 46 -1.85 -3.12 4.68
CA THR A 46 -1.92 -1.76 5.21
C THR A 46 -0.54 -1.22 5.48
N GLY A 47 -0.39 0.10 5.39
CA GLY A 47 0.90 0.72 5.64
C GLY A 47 0.88 2.24 5.55
N SER A 48 2.08 2.80 5.52
CA SER A 48 2.31 4.20 5.22
C SER A 48 3.33 4.37 4.10
N ILE A 49 3.15 5.41 3.29
CA ILE A 49 4.03 5.70 2.15
C ILE A 49 4.14 7.21 1.91
N ASP A 50 5.29 7.66 1.45
CA ASP A 50 5.42 9.02 0.96
C ASP A 50 4.51 9.23 -0.26
N PRO A 51 3.87 10.40 -0.42
CA PRO A 51 2.98 10.68 -1.54
C PRO A 51 3.61 10.39 -2.91
N ALA A 52 4.92 10.60 -3.05
CA ALA A 52 5.67 10.32 -4.27
C ALA A 52 5.72 8.81 -4.63
N GLY A 53 5.59 7.91 -3.65
CA GLY A 53 5.65 6.46 -3.83
C GLY A 53 4.31 5.81 -4.24
N VAL A 54 3.20 6.54 -4.15
CA VAL A 54 1.84 6.00 -4.44
C VAL A 54 1.74 5.44 -5.87
N ALA A 55 2.34 6.12 -6.85
CA ALA A 55 2.35 5.65 -8.22
C ALA A 55 3.16 4.35 -8.39
N GLY A 56 4.23 4.17 -7.61
CA GLY A 56 5.03 2.96 -7.60
C GLY A 56 4.24 1.75 -7.09
N VAL A 57 3.48 1.92 -6.01
CA VAL A 57 2.60 0.87 -5.47
C VAL A 57 1.54 0.45 -6.50
N ARG A 58 0.90 1.41 -7.19
CA ARG A 58 -0.09 1.11 -8.24
C ARG A 58 0.47 0.30 -9.41
N ALA A 59 1.78 0.35 -9.63
CA ALA A 59 2.45 -0.34 -10.71
C ALA A 59 2.98 -1.73 -10.32
N VAL A 60 2.90 -2.12 -9.04
CA VAL A 60 3.31 -3.46 -8.61
C VAL A 60 2.33 -4.50 -9.16
N LEU A 61 2.85 -5.52 -9.84
CA LEU A 61 2.06 -6.61 -10.38
C LEU A 61 1.39 -7.40 -9.25
N GLY A 62 0.08 -7.58 -9.35
CA GLY A 62 -0.75 -8.20 -8.32
C GLY A 62 -1.48 -7.21 -7.41
N VAL A 63 -1.25 -5.91 -7.56
CA VAL A 63 -2.04 -4.87 -6.88
C VAL A 63 -3.31 -4.60 -7.67
N GLU A 64 -4.46 -4.88 -7.07
CA GLU A 64 -5.77 -4.55 -7.61
C GLU A 64 -6.11 -3.07 -7.38
N GLY A 65 -5.77 -2.56 -6.20
CA GLY A 65 -6.16 -1.21 -5.79
C GLY A 65 -5.31 -0.63 -4.67
N ILE A 66 -5.30 0.70 -4.59
CA ILE A 66 -4.79 1.43 -3.42
C ILE A 66 -5.78 2.52 -3.04
N GLU A 67 -6.10 2.54 -1.76
CA GLU A 67 -6.90 3.55 -1.09
C GLU A 67 -6.00 4.37 -0.17
N LEU A 68 -6.13 5.69 -0.24
CA LEU A 68 -5.43 6.61 0.65
C LEU A 68 -6.40 6.99 1.76
N GLU A 69 -6.02 6.78 3.02
CA GLU A 69 -6.81 7.27 4.14
C GLU A 69 -6.80 8.80 4.09
N ARG A 70 -7.98 9.40 3.94
CA ARG A 70 -8.10 10.84 4.13
C ARG A 70 -8.09 11.11 5.62
N SER A 71 -7.04 11.78 6.09
CA SER A 71 -7.08 12.49 7.37
C SER A 71 -7.96 13.73 7.24
N ASP A 72 -9.27 13.54 7.08
CA ASP A 72 -10.25 14.61 7.14
C ASP A 72 -11.03 14.47 8.45
N TRP A 73 -10.34 14.69 9.57
CA TRP A 73 -10.95 14.90 10.87
C TRP A 73 -10.73 16.36 11.27
N GLY A 74 -11.56 17.24 10.72
CA GLY A 74 -11.79 18.58 11.26
C GLY A 74 -13.08 18.56 12.09
N PHE A 75 -12.95 18.61 13.41
CA PHE A 75 -14.01 19.05 14.32
C PHE A 75 -13.69 20.45 14.84
#